data_AF-A0A3B9Y4C3-F1
#
_entry.id   AF-A0A3B9Y4C3-F1
#
_cell.length_a   1.000
_cell.length_b   1.000
_cell.length_c   1.000
_cell.angle_alpha   90.00
_cell.angle_beta   90.00
_cell.angle_gamma   90.00
#
_symmetry.space_group_name_H-M   'P 1'
#
loop_
_entity.id
_entity.type
_entity.pdbx_description
1 polymer ?
#
loop_
_entity_poly.entity_id
_entity_poly.type
_entity_poly.pdbx_seq_one_letter_code
_entity_poly.pdbx_strand_id
1 'polypeptide(L)' 'LSRFISPEETREFTAALREVIERGATRNARLNPRSASGEVIPTSLNASALRDADGTVSYTHLRAHETDS' A
#
# COMPACT_ATOMS: atom_id res chain seq x y z
N LEU A 1 -9.42 9.32 -9.10
CA LEU A 1 -8.48 8.80 -8.09
C LEU A 1 -8.15 9.85 -7.01
N SER A 2 -7.91 11.12 -7.37
CA SER A 2 -7.56 12.20 -6.40
C SER A 2 -8.63 12.58 -5.37
N ARG A 3 -9.87 12.08 -5.48
CA ARG A 3 -10.95 12.34 -4.52
C ARG A 3 -10.87 11.42 -3.28
N PHE A 4 -10.17 10.29 -3.40
CA PHE A 4 -10.11 9.26 -2.37
C PHE A 4 -8.78 9.27 -1.63
N ILE A 5 -7.66 9.60 -2.26
CA ILE A 5 -6.33 9.61 -1.64
C ILE A 5 -5.65 10.92 -2.03
N SER A 6 -5.01 11.61 -1.07
CA SER A 6 -4.30 12.86 -1.36
C SER A 6 -3.05 12.61 -2.23
N PRO A 7 -2.53 13.64 -2.93
CA PRO A 7 -1.30 13.51 -3.70
C PRO A 7 -0.09 13.10 -2.86
N GLU A 8 -0.04 13.53 -1.60
CA GLU A 8 1.03 13.18 -0.65
C GLU A 8 0.96 11.70 -0.25
N GLU A 9 -0.22 11.23 0.16
CA GLU A 9 -0.46 9.81 0.46
C GLU A 9 -0.20 8.92 -0.76
N THR A 10 -0.52 9.39 -1.97
CA THR A 10 -0.22 8.68 -3.21
C THR A 10 1.29 8.52 -3.41
N ARG A 11 2.09 9.53 -3.07
CA ARG A 11 3.56 9.47 -3.16
C ARG A 11 4.13 8.50 -2.14
N GLU A 12 3.69 8.59 -0.89
CA GLU A 12 4.12 7.67 0.18
C GLU A 12 3.76 6.22 -0.15
N PHE A 13 2.54 5.99 -0.65
CA PHE A 13 2.09 4.69 -1.12
C PHE A 13 2.97 4.14 -2.25
N THR A 14 3.23 4.97 -3.27
CA THR A 14 4.05 4.56 -4.42
C THR A 14 5.49 4.26 -4.00
N ALA A 15 6.04 5.01 -3.03
CA ALA A 15 7.37 4.76 -2.49
C ALA A 15 7.43 3.41 -1.73
N ALA A 16 6.43 3.13 -0.89
CA ALA A 16 6.32 1.86 -0.17
C ALA A 16 6.19 0.67 -1.13
N LEU A 17 5.40 0.81 -2.20
CA LEU A 17 5.27 -0.22 -3.24
C LEU A 17 6.60 -0.49 -3.96
N ARG A 18 7.34 0.56 -4.33
CA ARG A 18 8.66 0.40 -4.96
C ARG A 18 9.63 -0.36 -4.06
N GLU A 19 9.64 -0.04 -2.78
CA GLU A 19 10.49 -0.76 -1.82
C GLU A 19 10.15 -2.25 -1.72
N VAL A 20 8.86 -2.59 -1.73
CA VAL A 20 8.39 -3.99 -1.71
C VAL A 20 8.85 -4.74 -2.95
N ILE A 21 8.72 -4.13 -4.13
CA ILE A 21 9.11 -4.74 -5.41
C ILE A 21 10.63 -4.88 -5.51
N GLU A 22 11.40 -3.85 -5.16
CA GLU A 22 12.86 -3.86 -5.29
C GLU A 22 13.53 -4.77 -4.25
N ARG A 23 13.05 -4.69 -3.00
CA ARG A 23 13.69 -5.39 -1.87
C ARG A 23 13.02 -6.72 -1.54
N GLY A 24 11.88 -7.05 -2.16
CA GLY A 24 11.16 -8.29 -1.84
C GLY A 24 10.67 -8.32 -0.39
N ALA A 25 10.47 -7.14 0.20
CA ALA A 25 10.22 -6.97 1.63
C ALA A 25 8.73 -6.77 1.90
N THR A 26 8.28 -7.19 3.08
CA THR A 26 6.94 -6.83 3.57
C THR A 26 6.97 -5.42 4.15
N ARG A 27 6.10 -4.52 3.65
CA ARG A 27 5.92 -3.17 4.19
C ARG A 27 4.47 -2.90 4.55
N ASN A 28 4.29 -2.11 5.61
CA ASN A 28 3.01 -1.55 6.00
C ASN A 28 3.01 -0.07 5.64
N ALA A 29 2.03 0.37 4.85
CA ALA A 29 1.76 1.79 4.58
C ALA A 29 0.45 2.17 5.26
N ARG A 30 0.43 3.30 5.98
CA ARG A 30 -0.81 3.88 6.48
C ARG A 30 -1.36 4.82 5.43
N LEU A 31 -2.66 4.70 5.16
CA LEU A 31 -3.40 5.53 4.24
C LEU A 31 -4.66 6.01 4.96
N ASN A 32 -5.10 7.22 4.69
CA ASN A 32 -6.34 7.76 5.23
C ASN A 32 -7.29 8.12 4.08
N PRO A 33 -7.71 7.13 3.27
CA PRO A 33 -8.59 7.39 2.15
C PRO A 33 -9.90 8.04 2.62
N ARG A 34 -10.42 8.95 1.80
CA ARG A 34 -11.74 9.54 1.97
C ARG A 34 -12.76 8.75 1.18
N SER A 35 -13.87 8.38 1.81
CA SER A 35 -15.02 7.74 1.17
C SER A 35 -15.72 8.69 0.18
N ALA A 36 -16.73 8.20 -0.55
CA ALA A 36 -17.53 9.05 -1.43
C ALA A 36 -18.30 10.15 -0.67
N SER A 37 -18.63 9.93 0.61
CA SER A 37 -19.25 10.90 1.52
C SER A 37 -18.25 11.85 2.18
N GLY A 38 -16.94 11.63 1.99
CA GLY A 38 -15.86 12.45 2.56
C GLY A 38 -15.36 12.00 3.93
N GLU A 39 -15.93 10.92 4.48
CA GLU A 39 -15.46 10.28 5.71
C GLU A 39 -14.04 9.72 5.52
N VAL A 40 -13.16 9.94 6.49
CA VAL A 40 -11.82 9.36 6.47
C VAL A 40 -11.89 7.94 7.01
N ILE A 41 -11.31 6.99 6.26
CA ILE A 41 -11.26 5.58 6.62
C ILE A 41 -9.78 5.21 6.84
N PRO A 42 -9.28 5.27 8.08
CA PRO A 42 -7.92 4.84 8.38
C PRO A 42 -7.69 3.41 7.91
N THR A 43 -6.71 3.25 7.02
CA THR A 43 -6.44 1.97 6.35
C THR A 43 -4.95 1.67 6.45
N SER A 44 -4.62 0.47 6.91
CA SER A 44 -3.28 -0.07 6.83
C SER A 44 -3.19 -1.01 5.65
N LEU A 45 -2.22 -0.77 4.78
CA LEU A 45 -1.95 -1.55 3.60
C LEU A 45 -0.66 -2.34 3.81
N ASN A 46 -0.81 -3.65 3.87
CA ASN A 46 0.31 -4.57 3.86
C ASN A 46 0.65 -4.93 2.42
N ALA A 47 1.89 -4.72 2.04
CA ALA A 47 2.43 -5.08 0.75
C ALA A 47 3.58 -6.06 0.95
N SER A 48 3.55 -7.19 0.26
CA SER A 48 4.61 -8.20 0.30
C SER A 48 4.90 -8.70 -1.10
N ALA A 49 6.16 -9.02 -1.35
CA ALA A 49 6.60 -9.56 -2.63
C ALA A 49 7.06 -11.00 -2.43
N LEU A 50 6.54 -11.90 -3.27
CA LEU A 50 6.98 -13.28 -3.36
C LEU A 50 8.10 -13.34 -4.39
N ARG A 51 9.21 -14.01 -4.05
CA ARG A 51 10.30 -14.30 -4.97
C ARG A 51 10.16 -15.71 -5.54
N ASP A 52 10.52 -15.87 -6.81
CA ASP A 52 10.69 -17.19 -7.42
C ASP A 52 12.02 -17.85 -7.02
N ALA A 53 12.30 -19.04 -7.56
CA ALA A 53 13.50 -19.82 -7.26
C ALA A 53 14.81 -19.10 -7.67
N ASP A 54 14.74 -18.16 -8.61
CA ASP A 54 15.88 -17.39 -9.10
C ASP A 54 16.08 -16.08 -8.30
N GLY A 55 15.26 -15.86 -7.26
CA GLY A 55 15.30 -14.67 -6.42
C GLY A 55 14.65 -13.44 -7.05
N THR A 56 13.96 -13.58 -8.19
CA THR A 56 13.24 -12.49 -8.86
C THR A 56 11.86 -12.33 -8.23
N VAL A 57 11.37 -11.10 -8.09
CA VAL A 57 10.01 -10.87 -7.58
C VAL A 57 9.00 -11.32 -8.65
N SER A 58 8.23 -12.34 -8.32
CA SER A 58 7.24 -12.97 -9.22
C SER A 58 5.83 -12.45 -8.99
N TYR A 59 5.52 -12.04 -7.76
CA TYR A 59 4.20 -11.54 -7.38
C TYR A 59 4.29 -10.53 -6.25
N THR A 60 3.39 -9.54 -6.25
CA THR A 60 3.18 -8.64 -5.11
C THR A 60 1.76 -8.82 -4.59
N HIS A 61 1.63 -9.20 -3.32
CA HIS A 61 0.35 -9.25 -2.62
C HIS A 61 0.11 -7.93 -1.91
N LEU A 62 -1.07 -7.34 -2.11
CA LEU A 62 -1.51 -6.13 -1.43
C LEU A 62 -2.78 -6.45 -0.65
N ARG A 63 -2.73 -6.29 0.68
CA ARG A 63 -3.87 -6.45 1.57
C ARG A 63 -4.13 -5.16 2.33
N ALA A 64 -5.25 -4.53 2.05
CA ALA A 64 -5.78 -3.43 2.85
C ALA A 64 -6.63 -3.97 4.00
N HIS A 65 -6.51 -3.37 5.17
CA HIS A 65 -7.45 -3.55 6.27
C HIS A 65 -7.73 -2.20 6.91
N GLU A 66 -9.00 -1.97 7.25
CA GLU A 66 -9.39 -0.84 8.08
C GLU A 66 -8.71 -1.00 9.44
N THR A 67 -8.19 0.11 9.96
CA THR A 67 -7.61 0.16 11.30
C THR A 67 -8.61 0.85 12.21
N ASP A 68 -8.87 0.26 13.37
CA ASP A 68 -9.60 0.95 14.44
C ASP A 68 -8.90 2.29 14.73
N SER A 69 -9.71 3.36 14.74
CA SER A 69 -9.26 4.75 14.92
C SER A 69 -8.81 5.05 16.35
#